data_AF-A0A9D2GTM6-F1
#
_entry.id   AF-A0A9D2GTM6-F1
#
_cell.length_a   1.000
_cell.length_b   1.000
_cell.length_c   1.000
_cell.angle_alpha   90.00
_cell.angle_beta   90.00
_cell.angle_gamma   90.00
#
_symmetry.space_group_name_H-M   'P 1'
#
loop_
_entity.id
_entity.type
_entity.pdbx_description
1 polymer ?
#
loop_
_entity_poly.entity_id
_entity_poly.type
_entity_poly.pdbx_seq_one_letter_code
_entity_poly.pdbx_strand_id
1 'polypeptide(L)'
;MSDESLYKKAYFQCARRAILENEVFMKKFIVEKVKDIYSDEKLIRLNEMLTKMYDNDMFDLIMGTKSAEDLKNQYDYEICKEIEVYAKEIRDKGEAII
;
A
#
# COMPACT_ATOMS: atom_id res chain seq x y z
N MET A 1 7.70 -19.36 3.56
CA MET A 1 7.34 -18.51 4.70
C MET A 1 8.00 -17.19 4.43
N SER A 2 7.23 -16.13 4.22
CA SER A 2 7.75 -14.78 4.13
C SER A 2 8.65 -14.51 5.33
N ASP A 3 9.79 -13.83 5.13
CA ASP A 3 10.62 -13.39 6.25
C ASP A 3 9.74 -12.53 7.17
N GLU A 4 9.44 -13.07 8.36
CA GLU A 4 8.57 -12.45 9.34
C GLU A 4 9.05 -11.03 9.70
N SER A 5 10.36 -10.78 9.58
CA SER A 5 10.97 -9.46 9.76
C SER A 5 10.58 -8.47 8.67
N LEU A 6 10.62 -8.89 7.39
CA LEU A 6 10.25 -8.03 6.26
C LEU A 6 8.78 -7.63 6.30
N TYR A 7 7.90 -8.58 6.65
CA TYR A 7 6.47 -8.30 6.83
C TYR A 7 6.24 -7.34 8.01
N LYS A 8 6.86 -7.60 9.17
CA LYS A 8 6.72 -6.71 10.35
C LYS A 8 7.19 -5.30 10.05
N LYS A 9 8.28 -5.14 9.30
CA LYS A 9 8.78 -3.83 8.87
C LYS A 9 7.76 -3.11 7.99
N ALA A 10 7.20 -3.79 6.99
CA ALA A 10 6.19 -3.20 6.11
C ALA A 10 4.93 -2.83 6.91
N TYR A 11 4.49 -3.69 7.82
CA TYR A 11 3.33 -3.44 8.69
C TYR A 11 3.53 -2.17 9.52
N PHE A 12 4.70 -2.04 10.12
CA PHE A 12 5.05 -0.86 10.91
C PHE A 12 5.11 0.42 10.08
N GLN A 13 5.62 0.35 8.84
CA GLN A 13 5.64 1.50 7.93
C GLN A 13 4.23 1.91 7.48
N CYS A 14 3.35 0.95 7.20
CA CYS A 14 1.93 1.22 6.94
C CYS A 14 1.24 1.87 8.15
N ALA A 15 1.59 1.42 9.36
CA ALA A 15 0.99 1.90 10.60
C ALA A 15 1.51 3.27 11.10
N ARG A 16 2.52 3.86 10.44
CA ARG A 16 3.16 5.12 10.84
C ARG A 16 2.96 6.25 9.84
N ARG A 17 1.92 6.16 9.02
CA ARG A 17 1.55 7.20 8.05
C ARG A 17 1.06 8.44 8.78
N ALA A 18 1.37 9.63 8.26
CA ALA A 18 0.94 10.88 8.89
C ALA A 18 -0.54 11.21 8.65
N ILE A 19 -1.13 10.65 7.59
CA ILE A 19 -2.54 10.80 7.24
C ILE A 19 -3.29 9.55 7.70
N LEU A 20 -4.40 9.75 8.44
CA LEU A 20 -5.16 8.67 9.07
C LEU A 20 -5.73 7.69 8.04
N GLU A 21 -6.27 8.20 6.94
CA GLU A 21 -6.82 7.42 5.84
C GLU A 21 -5.77 6.49 5.24
N ASN A 22 -4.53 6.97 5.06
CA ASN A 22 -3.43 6.15 4.59
C ASN A 22 -3.12 5.03 5.58
N GLU A 23 -3.06 5.36 6.88
CA GLU A 23 -2.74 4.39 7.93
C GLU A 23 -3.78 3.26 7.98
N VAL A 24 -5.05 3.62 8.04
CA VAL A 24 -6.18 2.68 8.14
C VAL A 24 -6.23 1.80 6.89
N PHE A 25 -6.18 2.41 5.71
CA PHE A 25 -6.24 1.70 4.45
C PHE A 25 -5.05 0.73 4.29
N MET A 26 -3.83 1.21 4.51
CA MET A 26 -2.62 0.41 4.28
C MET A 26 -2.46 -0.72 5.31
N LYS A 27 -2.93 -0.52 6.56
CA LYS A 27 -3.03 -1.61 7.55
C LYS A 27 -3.97 -2.71 7.07
N LYS A 28 -5.10 -2.35 6.46
CA LYS A 28 -6.04 -3.33 5.91
C LYS A 28 -5.43 -4.06 4.71
N PHE A 29 -4.85 -3.30 3.77
CA PHE A 29 -4.17 -3.86 2.59
C PHE A 29 -3.08 -4.86 2.98
N ILE A 30 -2.21 -4.53 3.95
CA ILE A 30 -1.11 -5.42 4.30
C ILE A 30 -1.59 -6.72 4.98
N VAL A 31 -2.67 -6.65 5.76
CA VAL A 31 -3.25 -7.84 6.39
C VAL A 31 -3.97 -8.72 5.38
N GLU A 32 -4.73 -8.14 4.45
CA GLU A 32 -5.59 -8.89 3.54
C GLU A 32 -4.91 -9.33 2.24
N LYS A 33 -3.94 -8.55 1.73
CA LYS A 33 -3.33 -8.77 0.40
C LYS A 33 -1.84 -9.10 0.45
N VAL A 34 -1.17 -8.95 1.59
CA VAL A 34 0.30 -9.13 1.68
C VAL A 34 0.72 -10.31 2.56
N LYS A 35 0.18 -10.44 3.79
CA LYS A 35 0.69 -11.31 4.87
C LYS A 35 1.06 -12.74 4.48
N ASP A 36 0.36 -13.34 3.52
CA ASP A 36 0.57 -14.72 3.09
C ASP A 36 0.72 -14.88 1.56
N ILE A 37 0.80 -13.77 0.82
CA ILE A 37 0.77 -13.76 -0.65
C ILE A 37 2.11 -13.28 -1.23
N TYR A 38 2.76 -12.29 -0.61
CA TYR A 38 3.97 -11.70 -1.17
C TYR A 38 5.19 -12.60 -0.93
N SER A 39 6.03 -12.74 -1.95
CA SER A 39 7.38 -13.29 -1.81
C SER A 39 8.31 -12.31 -1.09
N ASP A 40 9.44 -12.79 -0.60
CA ASP A 40 10.45 -11.95 0.07
C ASP A 40 10.95 -10.82 -0.84
N GLU A 41 11.21 -11.11 -2.12
CA GLU A 41 11.62 -10.10 -3.11
C GLU A 41 10.57 -8.99 -3.24
N LYS A 42 9.28 -9.36 -3.28
CA LYS A 42 8.18 -8.40 -3.37
C LYS A 42 8.01 -7.61 -2.06
N LEU A 43 8.24 -8.24 -0.91
CA LEU A 43 8.26 -7.55 0.39
C LEU A 43 9.41 -6.56 0.51
N ILE A 44 10.59 -6.85 -0.05
CA ILE A 44 11.70 -5.89 -0.10
C ILE A 44 11.30 -4.67 -0.92
N ARG A 45 10.79 -4.86 -2.13
CA ARG A 45 10.28 -3.79 -3.00
C ARG A 45 9.19 -2.96 -2.31
N LEU A 46 8.25 -3.62 -1.62
CA LEU A 46 7.21 -2.95 -0.83
C LEU A 46 7.82 -2.06 0.25
N ASN A 47 8.74 -2.58 1.06
CA ASN A 47 9.41 -1.81 2.11
C ASN A 47 10.19 -0.61 1.55
N GLU A 48 10.88 -0.78 0.42
CA GLU A 48 11.58 0.32 -0.24
C GLU A 48 10.62 1.40 -0.73
N MET A 49 9.53 1.00 -1.38
CA MET A 49 8.49 1.91 -1.84
C MET A 49 7.85 2.66 -0.67
N LEU A 50 7.44 1.95 0.39
CA LEU A 50 6.82 2.54 1.57
C LEU A 50 7.74 3.54 2.27
N THR A 51 9.05 3.34 2.23
CA THR A 51 10.03 4.28 2.80
C THR A 51 10.16 5.56 1.98
N LYS A 52 10.02 5.49 0.66
CA LYS A 52 10.19 6.63 -0.26
C LYS A 52 8.89 7.40 -0.53
N MET A 53 7.74 6.73 -0.44
CA MET A 53 6.46 7.29 -0.83
C MET A 53 5.96 8.35 0.15
N TYR A 54 5.71 9.55 -0.37
CA TYR A 54 5.10 10.63 0.37
C TYR A 54 3.63 10.34 0.70
N ASP A 55 3.18 10.79 1.87
CA ASP A 55 1.80 10.58 2.32
C ASP A 55 0.77 11.20 1.36
N ASN A 56 1.07 12.35 0.75
CA ASN A 56 0.16 12.98 -0.21
C ASN A 56 -0.04 12.12 -1.48
N ASP A 57 1.03 11.54 -2.02
CA ASP A 57 0.92 10.67 -3.20
C ASP A 57 0.19 9.36 -2.85
N MET A 58 0.42 8.83 -1.65
CA MET A 58 -0.30 7.65 -1.17
C MET A 58 -1.79 7.93 -1.02
N PHE A 59 -2.13 9.07 -0.43
CA PHE A 59 -3.51 9.51 -0.27
C PHE A 59 -4.19 9.70 -1.63
N ASP A 60 -3.52 10.37 -2.56
CA ASP A 60 -4.03 10.58 -3.91
C ASP A 60 -4.28 9.25 -4.64
N LEU A 61 -3.37 8.29 -4.50
CA LEU A 61 -3.52 6.94 -5.07
C LEU A 61 -4.70 6.19 -4.45
N ILE A 62 -4.81 6.24 -3.11
CA ILE A 62 -5.91 5.59 -2.38
C ILE A 62 -7.24 6.23 -2.73
N MET A 63 -7.32 7.55 -2.83
CA MET A 63 -8.55 8.27 -3.22
C MET A 63 -8.87 8.17 -4.70
N GLY A 64 -7.90 7.75 -5.52
CA GLY A 64 -8.06 7.62 -6.98
C GLY A 64 -7.97 8.95 -7.73
N THR A 65 -7.43 10.00 -7.10
CA THR A 65 -7.11 11.27 -7.79
C THR A 65 -5.85 11.14 -8.64
N LYS A 66 -4.91 10.27 -8.23
CA LYS A 66 -3.79 9.79 -9.05
C LYS A 66 -3.91 8.29 -9.27
N SER A 67 -3.43 7.82 -10.41
CA SER A 67 -3.31 6.40 -10.75
C SER A 67 -1.89 5.88 -10.52
N ALA A 68 -1.72 4.56 -10.53
CA ALA A 68 -0.38 3.97 -10.52
C ALA A 68 0.47 4.41 -11.72
N GLU A 69 -0.17 4.71 -12.86
CA GLU A 69 0.51 5.19 -14.07
C GLU A 69 1.16 6.56 -13.87
N ASP A 70 0.51 7.46 -13.13
CA ASP A 70 1.03 8.80 -12.82
C ASP A 70 2.26 8.74 -11.90
N LEU A 71 2.37 7.65 -11.13
CA LEU A 71 3.38 7.45 -10.10
C LEU A 71 4.52 6.50 -10.54
N LYS A 72 4.42 5.88 -11.72
CA LYS A 72 5.31 4.80 -12.18
C LYS A 72 6.81 5.16 -12.23
N ASN A 73 7.12 6.45 -12.43
CA ASN A 73 8.50 6.94 -12.50
C ASN A 73 9.09 7.24 -11.12
N GLN A 74 8.26 7.29 -10.07
CA GLN A 74 8.65 7.65 -8.71
C GLN A 74 8.65 6.44 -7.78
N TYR A 75 7.72 5.51 -7.99
CA TYR A 75 7.46 4.38 -7.11
C TYR A 75 7.31 3.07 -7.88
N ASP A 76 7.21 1.97 -7.14
CA ASP A 76 7.02 0.65 -7.70
C ASP A 76 5.62 0.52 -8.34
N TYR A 77 5.58 0.51 -9.67
CA TYR A 77 4.33 0.50 -10.43
C TYR A 77 3.41 -0.69 -10.09
N GLU A 78 3.97 -1.89 -9.99
CA GLU A 78 3.16 -3.11 -9.75
C GLU A 78 2.46 -3.02 -8.39
N ILE A 79 3.20 -2.60 -7.36
CA ILE A 79 2.66 -2.45 -6.01
C ILE A 79 1.66 -1.31 -5.95
N CYS A 80 1.96 -0.16 -6.58
CA CYS A 80 1.00 0.93 -6.71
C CYS A 80 -0.29 0.47 -7.42
N LYS A 81 -0.17 -0.38 -8.43
CA LYS A 81 -1.34 -0.88 -9.17
C LYS A 81 -2.20 -1.80 -8.31
N GLU A 82 -1.60 -2.67 -7.50
CA GLU A 82 -2.32 -3.52 -6.56
C GLU A 82 -3.06 -2.70 -5.49
N ILE A 83 -2.43 -1.64 -4.98
CA ILE A 83 -3.05 -0.68 -4.06
C ILE A 83 -4.25 0.02 -4.73
N GLU A 84 -4.07 0.50 -5.97
CA GLU A 84 -5.12 1.17 -6.75
C GLU A 84 -6.32 0.24 -6.97
N VAL A 85 -6.08 -1.02 -7.36
CA VAL A 85 -7.13 -2.03 -7.58
C VAL A 85 -7.85 -2.32 -6.27
N TYR A 86 -7.12 -2.53 -5.19
CA TYR A 86 -7.73 -2.77 -3.89
C TYR A 86 -8.56 -1.58 -3.39
N ALA A 87 -8.10 -0.35 -3.63
CA ALA A 87 -8.84 0.85 -3.29
C ALA A 87 -10.17 0.95 -4.05
N LYS A 88 -10.17 0.56 -5.34
CA LYS A 88 -11.39 0.46 -6.15
C LYS A 88 -12.32 -0.62 -5.59
N GLU A 89 -11.81 -1.82 -5.28
CA GLU A 89 -12.60 -2.90 -4.68
C GLU A 89 -13.30 -2.48 -3.38
N ILE A 90 -12.63 -1.74 -2.49
CA ILE A 90 -13.23 -1.25 -1.25
C ILE A 90 -14.34 -0.24 -1.52
N ARG A 91 -14.11 0.74 -2.41
CA ARG A 91 -15.13 1.72 -2.79
C ARG A 91 -16.37 1.07 -3.39
N ASP A 92 -16.16 0.11 -4.28
CA ASP A 92 -17.26 -0.57 -4.97
C ASP A 92 -18.11 -1.42 -4.00
N LYS A 93 -17.52 -1.90 -2.90
CA LYS A 93 -18.23 -2.57 -1.81
C LYS A 93 -19.05 -1.63 -0.93
N GLY A 94 -18.95 -0.31 -1.15
CA GLY A 94 -19.58 0.70 -0.29
C GLY A 94 -18.96 0.76 1.11
N GLU A 95 -17.80 0.13 1.31
CA GLU A 95 -17.03 0.26 2.53
C GLU A 95 -16.40 1.65 2.51
N ALA A 96 -16.65 2.43 3.56
CA ALA A 96 -15.97 3.70 3.69
C ALA A 96 -14.47 3.42 3.82
N ILE A 97 -13.66 4.17 3.06
CA ILE A 97 -12.21 4.18 3.24
C ILE A 97 -11.84 4.78 4.61
N ILE A 98 -12.84 5.32 5.35
CA ILE A 98 -12.76 6.01 6.63
C ILE A 98 -13.95 5.65 7.52
#